data_AF-A0A932SVF5-F1
#
_entry.id   AF-A0A932SVF5-F1
#
_cell.length_a   1.000
_cell.length_b   1.000
_cell.length_c   1.000
_cell.angle_alpha   90.00
_cell.angle_beta   90.00
_cell.angle_gamma   90.00
#
_symmetry.space_group_name_H-M   'P 1'
#
loop_
_entity.id
_entity.type
_entity.pdbx_description
1 polymer ?
#
loop_
_entity_poly.entity_id
_entity_poly.type
_entity_poly.pdbx_seq_one_letter_code
_entity_poly.pdbx_strand_id
1 'polypeptide(L)' 'WYIAAFSNKINEALGEAMETQAWLDHALDCRYIDANRHAQLDSSWQRVGAMLNGMIDKAEFFCKPSPTPPRKR' A
#
# COMPACT_ATOMS: atom_id res chain seq x y z
N TRP A 1 -0.99 13.69 -12.58
CA TRP A 1 -0.41 13.79 -11.23
C TRP A 1 1.11 13.80 -11.34
N TYR A 2 1.83 14.44 -10.42
CA TYR A 2 3.30 14.37 -10.41
C TYR A 2 3.75 13.03 -9.83
N ILE A 3 4.47 12.23 -10.63
CA ILE A 3 4.83 10.84 -10.32
C ILE A 3 5.56 10.72 -8.97
N ALA A 4 6.48 11.66 -8.67
CA ALA A 4 7.23 11.58 -7.42
C ALA A 4 6.34 11.87 -6.20
N ALA A 5 5.39 12.80 -6.30
CA ALA A 5 4.45 13.06 -5.19
C ALA A 5 3.51 11.87 -4.96
N PHE A 6 3.03 11.23 -6.03
CA PHE A 6 2.24 10.00 -5.94
C PHE A 6 3.05 8.90 -5.25
N SER A 7 4.25 8.62 -5.77
CA SER A 7 5.13 7.55 -5.24
C SER A 7 5.50 7.80 -3.78
N ASN A 8 5.74 9.06 -3.39
CA ASN A 8 6.00 9.41 -1.98
C ASN A 8 4.82 9.05 -1.06
N LYS A 9 3.59 9.34 -1.48
CA LYS A 9 2.39 8.99 -0.69
C LYS A 9 2.14 7.49 -0.62
N ILE A 10 2.41 6.74 -1.69
CA ILE A 10 2.27 5.28 -1.64
C ILE A 10 3.39 4.67 -0.78
N ASN A 11 4.61 5.22 -0.80
CA ASN A 11 5.69 4.81 0.11
C ASN A 11 5.34 5.05 1.58
N GLU A 12 4.78 6.22 1.91
CA GLU A 12 4.26 6.50 3.27
C GLU A 12 3.24 5.41 3.67
N ALA A 13 2.25 5.15 2.82
CA ALA A 13 1.23 4.12 3.09
C ALA A 13 1.81 2.70 3.23
N LEU A 14 2.86 2.36 2.46
CA LEU A 14 3.55 1.08 2.58
C LEU A 14 4.29 0.98 3.93
N GLY A 15 4.91 2.07 4.39
CA GLY A 15 5.53 2.15 5.72
C GLY A 15 4.52 1.88 6.84
N GLU A 16 3.35 2.54 6.79
CA GLU A 16 2.26 2.33 7.76
C GLU A 16 1.73 0.88 7.75
N ALA A 17 1.67 0.25 6.58
CA ALA A 17 1.27 -1.15 6.45
C ALA A 17 2.30 -2.10 7.10
N MET A 18 3.60 -1.86 6.88
CA MET A 18 4.68 -2.63 7.50
C MET A 18 4.70 -2.44 9.02
N GLU A 19 4.48 -1.22 9.50
CA GLU A 19 4.36 -0.94 10.93
C GLU A 19 3.18 -1.69 11.54
N THR A 20 2.03 -1.73 10.85
CA THR A 20 0.86 -2.48 11.32
C THR A 20 1.16 -3.99 11.44
N GLN A 21 1.94 -4.58 10.52
CA GLN A 21 2.37 -5.97 10.64
C GLN A 21 3.26 -6.19 11.87
N ALA A 22 4.20 -5.27 12.15
CA ALA A 22 5.01 -5.35 13.36
C ALA A 22 4.15 -5.28 14.64
N TRP A 23 3.07 -4.49 14.63
CA TRP A 23 2.10 -4.47 15.74
C TRP A 23 1.32 -5.79 15.88
N LEU A 24 1.05 -6.50 14.79
CA LEU A 24 0.46 -7.85 14.85
C LEU A 24 1.41 -8.85 15.49
N ASP A 25 2.69 -8.83 15.12
CA ASP A 25 3.73 -9.68 15.72
C ASP A 25 3.82 -9.42 17.23
N HIS A 26 3.86 -8.15 17.63
CA HIS A 26 3.84 -7.77 19.04
C HIS A 26 2.57 -8.26 19.77
N ALA A 27 1.39 -8.15 19.12
CA ALA A 27 0.14 -8.63 19.69
C ALA A 27 0.12 -10.16 19.87
N LEU A 28 0.76 -10.91 18.97
CA LEU A 28 0.94 -12.37 19.10
C LEU A 28 1.89 -12.70 20.24
N ASP A 29 3.04 -12.02 20.34
CA ASP A 29 4.03 -12.22 21.41
C ASP A 29 3.42 -11.97 22.80
N CYS A 30 2.60 -10.93 22.91
CA CYS A 30 1.85 -10.61 24.13
C CYS A 30 0.59 -11.47 24.33
N ARG A 31 0.29 -12.39 23.41
CA ARG A 31 -0.89 -13.29 23.43
C ARG A 31 -2.24 -12.55 23.46
N TYR A 32 -2.31 -11.34 22.92
CA TYR A 32 -3.56 -10.62 22.70
C TYR A 32 -4.39 -11.24 21.56
N ILE A 33 -3.71 -11.90 20.62
CA ILE A 33 -4.30 -12.70 19.55
C ILE A 33 -3.64 -14.09 19.51
N ASP A 34 -4.37 -15.08 19.02
CA ASP A 34 -3.81 -16.41 18.77
C ASP A 34 -3.09 -16.48 17.40
N ALA A 35 -2.32 -17.55 17.20
CA ALA A 35 -1.54 -17.76 15.98
C ALA A 35 -2.39 -17.86 14.70
N ASN A 36 -3.62 -18.38 14.79
CA ASN A 36 -4.51 -18.48 13.63
C ASN A 36 -5.02 -17.09 13.25
N ARG A 37 -5.42 -16.28 14.24
CA ARG A 37 -5.85 -14.90 14.04
C ARG A 37 -4.72 -14.03 13.52
N HIS A 38 -3.51 -14.18 14.06
CA HIS A 38 -2.31 -13.52 13.55
C HIS A 38 -2.06 -13.88 12.08
N ALA A 39 -1.99 -15.16 11.73
CA ALA A 39 -1.73 -15.59 10.34
C ALA A 39 -2.76 -15.05 9.34
N GLN A 40 -4.05 -15.01 9.72
CA GLN A 40 -5.10 -14.44 8.87
C GLN A 40 -4.90 -12.94 8.63
N LEU A 41 -4.59 -12.20 9.69
CA LEU A 41 -4.38 -10.75 9.62
C LEU A 41 -3.08 -10.42 8.87
N ASP A 42 -1.98 -11.09 9.20
CA ASP A 42 -0.69 -10.91 8.56
C ASP A 42 -0.76 -11.19 7.06
N SER A 43 -1.37 -12.31 6.64
CA SER A 43 -1.57 -12.60 5.21
C SER A 43 -2.37 -11.52 4.48
N SER A 44 -3.30 -10.86 5.19
CA SER A 44 -4.12 -9.78 4.61
C SER A 44 -3.28 -8.52 4.42
N TRP A 45 -2.45 -8.17 5.40
CA TRP A 45 -1.53 -7.05 5.31
C TRP A 45 -0.42 -7.26 4.28
N GLN A 46 0.10 -8.49 4.14
CA GLN A 46 1.03 -8.83 3.07
C GLN A 46 0.42 -8.56 1.67
N ARG A 47 -0.87 -8.88 1.47
CA ARG A 47 -1.56 -8.56 0.21
C ARG A 47 -1.71 -7.06 -0.01
N VAL A 48 -2.01 -6.30 1.04
CA VAL A 48 -2.06 -4.83 0.97
C VAL A 48 -0.69 -4.26 0.60
N GLY A 49 0.38 -4.69 1.27
CA GLY A 49 1.75 -4.28 0.96
C GLY A 49 2.14 -4.60 -0.49
N ALA A 50 1.79 -5.79 -0.99
CA ALA A 50 2.04 -6.16 -2.38
C ALA A 50 1.29 -5.26 -3.38
N MET A 51 0.05 -4.86 -3.07
CA MET A 51 -0.71 -3.93 -3.90
C MET A 51 -0.08 -2.54 -3.91
N LEU A 52 0.33 -2.02 -2.75
CA LEU A 52 1.00 -0.72 -2.62
C LEU A 52 2.33 -0.71 -3.38
N ASN A 53 3.14 -1.76 -3.23
CA ASN A 53 4.38 -1.91 -4.00
C ASN A 53 4.10 -1.95 -5.50
N GLY A 54 3.10 -2.73 -5.92
CA GLY A 54 2.69 -2.77 -7.33
C GLY A 54 2.19 -1.43 -7.89
N MET A 55 1.63 -0.56 -7.04
CA MET A 55 1.26 0.81 -7.41
C MET A 55 2.47 1.71 -7.59
N ILE A 56 3.50 1.57 -6.75
CA ILE A 56 4.78 2.27 -6.88
C ILE A 56 5.45 1.88 -8.21
N ASP A 57 5.56 0.57 -8.47
CA ASP A 57 6.17 0.04 -9.71
C ASP A 57 5.43 0.51 -10.97
N LYS A 58 4.14 0.80 -10.85
CA LYS A 58 3.26 1.22 -11.95
C LYS A 58 2.83 2.68 -11.84
N ALA A 59 3.59 3.52 -11.12
CA ALA A 59 3.19 4.91 -10.85
C ALA A 59 2.86 5.72 -12.11
N GLU A 60 3.56 5.46 -13.23
CA GLU A 60 3.28 6.10 -14.52
C GLU A 60 1.87 5.82 -15.04
N PHE A 61 1.35 4.61 -14.80
CA PHE A 61 -0.01 4.23 -15.20
C PHE A 61 -1.07 5.03 -14.44
N PHE A 62 -0.85 5.25 -13.14
CA PHE A 62 -1.75 6.02 -12.27
C PHE A 62 -1.65 7.54 -12.51
N CYS A 63 -0.52 8.02 -13.00
CA CYS A 63 -0.26 9.45 -13.16
C CYS A 63 -0.55 10.01 -14.56
N LYS A 64 -1.04 9.20 -15.51
CA LYS A 64 -1.31 9.63 -16.90
C LYS A 64 -2.17 10.91 -16.94
N PRO A 65 -1.81 11.89 -17.79
CA PRO A 65 -2.66 13.06 -18.00
C PRO A 65 -3.99 12.62 -18.63
N SER A 66 -5.08 13.29 -18.25
CA SER A 66 -6.37 13.08 -18.90
C SER A 66 -6.26 13.40 -20.40
N PRO A 67 -6.99 12.68 -21.26
CA PRO A 67 -7.00 12.98 -22.69
C PRO A 67 -7.38 14.45 -22.88
N THR A 68 -6.53 15.20 -23.56
CA THR A 68 -6.78 16.61 -23.85
C THR A 68 -8.03 16.68 -24.74
N PRO A 69 -9.10 17.40 -24.35
CA PRO A 69 -10.25 17.55 -25.21
C PRO A 69 -9.82 18.23 -26.54
N PRO A 70 -10.37 17.82 -27.69
CA PRO A 70 -9.98 18.39 -28.98
C PRO A 70 -10.21 19.90 -28.96
N ARG A 71 -9.22 20.68 -29.44
CA ARG A 71 -9.38 22.12 -29.63
C ARG A 71 -10.56 22.36 -30.57
N LYS A 72 -11.59 23.07 -30.09
CA LYS A 72 -12.66 23.56 -30.96
C LYS A 72 -12.01 24.48 -32.00
N ARG A 73 -12.19 24.12 -33.28
CA ARG A 73 -11.85 24.99 -34.42
C ARG A 73 -12.80 26.17 -34.47
#